data_AF-Q2B0P0-F1
#
_entry.id   AF-Q2B0P0-F1
#
_cell.length_a   1.000
_cell.length_b   1.000
_cell.length_c   1.000
_cell.angle_alpha   90.00
_cell.angle_beta   90.00
_cell.angle_gamma   90.00
#
_symmetry.space_group_name_H-M   'P 1'
#
loop_
_entity.id
_entity.type
_entity.pdbx_description
1 polymer ?
#
loop_
_entity_poly.entity_id
_entity_poly.type
_entity_poly.pdbx_seq_one_letter_code
_entity_poly.pdbx_strand_id
1 'polypeptide(L)'
;LLGFAVLGGIFSEGINLKGTRLCGVIIVGVGLPQLSLERNLIKDYFQAEGKNGYDYAYTFPGANKAAQAGGRLIRSEEDTGTILLIDDRFLQKRYEQLLPAEWFPLKRLTR
;
A
#
# COMPACT_ATOMS: atom_id res chain seq x y z
N LEU A 1 -10.45 -19.67 0.98
CA LEU A 1 -9.01 -19.89 0.70
C LEU A 1 -8.27 -18.63 1.12
N LEU A 2 -7.08 -18.78 1.70
CA LEU A 2 -6.26 -17.64 2.10
C LEU A 2 -4.90 -17.77 1.41
N GLY A 3 -4.47 -16.69 0.75
CA GLY A 3 -3.19 -16.63 0.04
C GLY A 3 -2.29 -15.60 0.71
N PHE A 4 -1.02 -15.95 0.87
CA PHE A 4 0.00 -15.05 1.40
C PHE A 4 0.93 -14.60 0.28
N ALA A 5 1.20 -13.30 0.21
CA ALA A 5 2.13 -12.71 -0.74
C ALA A 5 2.89 -11.54 -0.09
N VAL A 6 4.07 -11.25 -0.64
CA VAL A 6 4.89 -10.10 -0.21
C VAL A 6 4.58 -8.89 -1.07
N LEU A 7 4.40 -7.72 -0.43
CA LEU A 7 4.17 -6.45 -1.12
C LEU A 7 5.34 -6.08 -2.04
N GLY A 8 5.06 -5.91 -3.33
CA GLY A 8 6.07 -5.60 -4.35
C GLY A 8 6.94 -6.79 -4.78
N GLY A 9 6.53 -8.02 -4.45
CA GLY A 9 7.12 -9.22 -5.04
C GLY A 9 6.38 -9.67 -6.31
N ILE A 10 6.97 -10.60 -7.06
CA ILE A 10 6.41 -11.16 -8.32
C ILE A 10 4.97 -11.67 -8.14
N PHE A 11 4.64 -12.21 -6.96
CA PHE A 11 3.29 -12.68 -6.62
C PHE A 11 2.26 -11.55 -6.44
N SER A 12 2.67 -10.33 -6.08
CA SER A 12 1.77 -9.17 -6.00
C SER A 12 1.40 -8.62 -7.39
N GLU A 13 2.19 -8.94 -8.41
CA GLU A 13 1.96 -8.52 -9.80
C GLU A 13 1.22 -9.59 -10.63
N GLY A 14 1.55 -10.88 -10.44
CA GLY A 14 1.09 -11.98 -11.29
C GLY A 14 -0.11 -12.80 -10.80
N ILE A 15 -0.55 -12.66 -9.53
CA ILE A 15 -1.70 -13.40 -9.03
C ILE A 15 -2.99 -12.74 -9.56
N ASN A 16 -3.55 -13.30 -10.63
CA ASN A 16 -4.88 -12.95 -11.12
C ASN A 16 -5.92 -13.90 -10.51
N LEU A 17 -6.44 -13.55 -9.32
CA LEU A 17 -7.57 -14.28 -8.72
C LEU A 17 -8.86 -13.95 -9.50
N LYS A 18 -9.02 -14.44 -10.73
CA LYS A 18 -10.22 -14.16 -11.55
C LYS A 18 -11.51 -14.66 -10.87
N GLY A 19 -12.52 -13.78 -10.84
CA GLY A 19 -13.90 -14.06 -10.41
C GLY A 19 -14.23 -13.59 -8.99
N THR A 20 -15.38 -14.03 -8.46
CA THR A 20 -15.96 -13.73 -7.14
C THR A 20 -15.16 -14.25 -5.94
N ARG A 21 -13.93 -14.71 -6.14
CA ARG A 21 -13.16 -15.48 -5.14
C ARG A 21 -12.30 -14.64 -4.22
N LEU A 22 -12.08 -13.36 -4.52
CA LEU A 22 -11.35 -12.45 -3.65
C LEU A 22 -12.36 -11.54 -2.95
N CYS A 23 -12.77 -11.91 -1.73
CA CYS A 23 -13.71 -11.15 -0.91
C CYS A 23 -13.02 -10.11 -0.01
N GLY A 24 -11.68 -10.15 0.09
CA GLY A 24 -10.94 -9.17 0.85
C GLY A 24 -9.42 -9.25 0.70
N VAL A 25 -8.76 -8.15 1.07
CA VAL A 25 -7.30 -8.01 1.07
C VAL A 25 -6.87 -7.53 2.46
N ILE A 26 -5.88 -8.19 3.04
CA ILE A 26 -5.27 -7.80 4.31
C ILE A 26 -3.86 -7.31 4.02
N ILE A 27 -3.58 -6.04 4.32
CA ILE A 27 -2.28 -5.40 4.13
C ILE A 27 -1.65 -5.22 5.50
N VAL A 28 -0.59 -5.98 5.78
CA VAL A 28 0.15 -5.92 7.05
C VAL A 28 1.41 -5.08 6.84
N GLY A 29 1.46 -3.93 7.49
CA GLY A 29 2.52 -2.93 7.31
C GLY A 29 2.35 -2.07 6.06
N VAL A 30 3.06 -0.94 6.01
CA VAL A 30 2.99 0.03 4.89
C VAL A 30 3.91 -0.30 3.71
N GLY A 31 4.47 -1.52 3.66
CA GLY A 31 5.25 -1.99 2.51
C GLY A 31 6.52 -1.19 2.17
N LEU A 32 7.18 -0.58 3.17
CA LEU A 32 8.38 0.22 2.93
C LEU A 32 9.45 -0.57 2.15
N PRO A 33 10.15 0.07 1.19
CA PRO A 33 11.34 -0.51 0.58
C PRO A 33 12.39 -0.86 1.64
N GLN A 34 13.20 -1.89 1.36
CA GLN A 34 14.38 -2.18 2.16
C GLN A 34 15.41 -1.05 2.06
N LEU A 35 16.23 -0.91 3.08
CA LEU A 35 17.37 0.01 3.05
C LEU A 35 18.35 -0.44 1.97
N SER A 36 18.78 0.49 1.13
CA SER A 36 19.80 0.24 0.11
C SER A 36 20.56 1.52 -0.22
N LEU A 37 21.72 1.37 -0.87
CA LEU A 37 22.49 2.52 -1.37
C LEU A 37 21.64 3.35 -2.35
N GLU A 38 20.94 2.69 -3.27
CA GLU A 38 20.02 3.34 -4.21
C GLU A 38 18.94 4.16 -3.50
N ARG A 39 18.32 3.60 -2.44
CA ARG A 39 17.30 4.32 -1.65
C ARG A 39 17.88 5.52 -0.93
N ASN A 40 19.10 5.42 -0.42
CA ASN A 40 19.80 6.55 0.18
C ASN A 40 20.12 7.62 -0.85
N LEU A 41 20.57 7.26 -2.07
CA LEU A 41 20.80 8.22 -3.14
C LEU A 41 19.53 8.99 -3.52
N ILE A 42 18.39 8.31 -3.66
CA ILE A 42 17.09 8.95 -3.92
C ILE A 42 16.71 9.90 -2.78
N LYS A 43 16.88 9.44 -1.54
CA LYS A 43 16.58 10.23 -0.34
C LYS A 43 17.44 11.51 -0.31
N ASP A 44 18.74 11.37 -0.48
CA ASP A 44 19.70 12.47 -0.39
C ASP A 44 19.51 13.47 -1.54
N TYR A 45 19.22 12.98 -2.75
CA TYR A 45 18.88 13.81 -3.91
C TYR A 45 17.66 14.71 -3.63
N PHE A 46 16.53 14.13 -3.23
CA PHE A 46 15.32 14.91 -2.98
C PHE A 46 15.42 15.78 -1.73
N GLN A 47 16.22 15.36 -0.75
CA GLN A 47 16.54 16.18 0.41
C GLN A 47 17.32 17.44 0.02
N ALA A 48 18.28 17.32 -0.90
CA ALA A 48 19.06 18.44 -1.43
C ALA A 48 18.22 19.41 -2.27
N GLU A 49 17.16 18.91 -2.93
CA GLU A 49 16.17 19.74 -3.64
C GLU A 49 15.17 20.46 -2.70
N GLY A 50 15.32 20.35 -1.38
CA GLY A 50 14.42 20.96 -0.40
C GLY A 50 13.09 20.23 -0.21
N LYS A 51 12.96 19.00 -0.71
CA LYS A 51 11.79 18.13 -0.51
C LYS A 51 12.03 17.17 0.66
N ASN A 52 10.99 16.43 1.05
CA ASN A 52 11.14 15.36 2.04
C ASN A 52 11.75 14.11 1.38
N GLY A 53 13.08 13.97 1.44
CA GLY A 53 13.78 12.84 0.84
C GLY A 53 13.29 11.47 1.31
N TYR A 54 12.87 11.36 2.58
CA TYR A 54 12.33 10.11 3.12
C TYR A 54 11.02 9.71 2.44
N ASP A 55 10.15 10.68 2.14
CA ASP A 55 8.88 10.39 1.49
C ASP A 55 9.07 9.85 0.08
N TYR A 56 9.97 10.45 -0.70
CA TYR A 56 10.29 9.99 -2.05
C TYR A 56 10.97 8.61 -2.05
N ALA A 57 11.88 8.36 -1.11
CA ALA A 57 12.62 7.11 -1.08
C ALA A 57 11.81 5.94 -0.49
N TYR A 58 10.92 6.21 0.48
CA TYR A 58 10.29 5.16 1.29
C TYR A 58 8.76 5.29 1.40
N THR A 59 8.23 6.45 1.79
CA THR A 59 6.78 6.61 2.06
C THR A 59 5.92 6.41 0.80
N PHE A 60 6.19 7.16 -0.27
CA PHE A 60 5.40 7.07 -1.51
C PHE A 60 5.51 5.69 -2.17
N PRO A 61 6.71 5.07 -2.29
CA PRO A 61 6.81 3.70 -2.78
C PRO A 61 6.03 2.69 -1.94
N GLY A 62 6.04 2.82 -0.61
CA GLY A 62 5.28 1.95 0.29
C GLY A 62 3.77 2.11 0.13
N ALA A 63 3.28 3.36 0.11
CA ALA A 63 1.87 3.67 -0.11
C ALA A 63 1.39 3.14 -1.47
N ASN A 64 2.18 3.30 -2.54
CA ASN A 64 1.86 2.78 -3.87
C ASN A 64 1.70 1.25 -3.86
N LYS A 65 2.60 0.52 -3.17
CA LYS A 65 2.47 -0.94 -3.05
C LYS A 65 1.20 -1.35 -2.30
N ALA A 66 0.85 -0.63 -1.23
CA ALA A 66 -0.39 -0.88 -0.49
C ALA A 66 -1.63 -0.61 -1.36
N ALA A 67 -1.66 0.52 -2.07
CA ALA A 67 -2.74 0.87 -2.99
C ALA A 67 -2.89 -0.16 -4.12
N GLN A 68 -1.79 -0.60 -4.72
CA GLN A 68 -1.79 -1.64 -5.75
C GLN A 68 -2.32 -2.98 -5.22
N ALA A 69 -1.94 -3.37 -4.01
CA ALA A 69 -2.45 -4.59 -3.37
C ALA A 69 -3.96 -4.49 -3.10
N GLY A 70 -4.43 -3.36 -2.57
CA GLY A 70 -5.85 -3.10 -2.35
C GLY A 70 -6.66 -3.04 -3.64
N GLY A 71 -6.11 -2.42 -4.70
CA GLY A 71 -6.71 -2.34 -6.03
C GLY A 71 -6.86 -3.70 -6.74
N ARG A 72 -6.28 -4.79 -6.21
CA ARG A 72 -6.59 -6.15 -6.70
C ARG A 72 -8.01 -6.60 -6.34
N LEU A 73 -8.58 -6.03 -5.29
CA LEU A 73 -9.92 -6.37 -4.80
C LEU A 73 -11.02 -5.86 -5.74
N ILE A 74 -10.90 -4.62 -6.20
CA ILE A 74 -11.91 -3.94 -7.02
C ILE A 74 -11.36 -3.77 -8.44
N ARG A 75 -11.90 -4.52 -9.41
CA ARG A 75 -11.46 -4.51 -10.82
C ARG A 75 -12.57 -4.12 -11.81
N SER A 76 -13.80 -4.13 -11.35
CA SER A 76 -14.99 -3.67 -12.05
C SER A 76 -15.92 -2.95 -11.07
N GLU A 77 -16.90 -2.22 -11.60
CA GLU A 77 -17.86 -1.44 -10.80
C GLU A 77 -18.74 -2.32 -9.89
N GLU A 78 -18.89 -3.60 -10.24
CA GLU A 78 -19.70 -4.58 -9.50
C GLU A 78 -18.92 -5.35 -8.44
N ASP A 79 -17.60 -5.18 -8.37
CA ASP A 79 -16.79 -5.87 -7.38
C ASP A 79 -17.00 -5.27 -5.98
N THR A 80 -17.18 -6.13 -4.99
CA THR A 80 -17.30 -5.74 -3.58
C THR A 80 -16.37 -6.55 -2.71
N GLY A 81 -15.90 -5.96 -1.61
CA GLY A 81 -15.05 -6.65 -0.65
C GLY A 81 -14.55 -5.76 0.48
N THR A 82 -13.71 -6.33 1.34
CA THR A 82 -13.10 -5.59 2.47
C THR A 82 -11.59 -5.47 2.31
N ILE A 83 -11.05 -4.26 2.47
CA ILE A 83 -9.61 -4.01 2.64
C ILE A 83 -9.34 -3.78 4.13
N LEU A 84 -8.45 -4.58 4.72
CA LEU A 84 -8.00 -4.43 6.09
C LEU A 84 -6.55 -3.93 6.09
N LEU A 85 -6.33 -2.74 6.63
CA LEU A 85 -5.02 -2.12 6.80
C LEU A 85 -4.53 -2.33 8.23
N ILE A 86 -3.42 -3.04 8.40
CA ILE A 86 -2.84 -3.37 9.72
C ILE A 86 -1.49 -2.65 9.86
N ASP A 87 -1.54 -1.38 10.25
CA ASP A 87 -0.41 -0.57 10.71
C ASP A 87 -0.92 0.81 11.19
N ASP A 88 -0.50 1.29 12.36
CA ASP A 88 -0.92 2.60 12.88
C ASP A 88 -0.51 3.75 11.95
N ARG A 89 0.51 3.55 11.12
CA ARG A 89 0.94 4.53 10.12
C ARG A 89 -0.17 4.88 9.13
N PHE A 90 -1.09 3.96 8.82
CA PHE A 90 -2.23 4.27 7.94
C PHE A 90 -3.20 5.29 8.54
N LEU A 91 -3.15 5.52 9.86
CA LEU A 91 -3.94 6.55 10.55
C LEU A 91 -3.22 7.90 10.65
N GLN A 92 -1.98 7.99 10.16
CA GLN A 92 -1.24 9.25 10.11
C GLN A 92 -1.67 10.02 8.86
N LYS A 93 -1.92 11.32 9.00
CA LYS A 93 -2.31 12.23 7.90
C LYS A 93 -1.45 12.07 6.64
N ARG A 94 -0.15 11.84 6.82
CA ARG A 94 0.82 11.62 5.73
C ARG A 94 0.49 10.40 4.85
N TYR A 95 -0.04 9.32 5.43
CA TYR A 95 -0.44 8.13 4.66
C TYR A 95 -1.90 8.25 4.23
N GLU A 96 -2.78 8.80 5.06
CA GLU A 96 -4.18 9.02 4.69
C GLU A 96 -4.29 9.80 3.37
N GLN A 97 -3.47 10.83 3.18
CA GLN A 97 -3.41 11.63 1.95
C GLN A 97 -2.87 10.89 0.72
N LEU A 98 -2.25 9.73 0.89
CA LEU A 98 -1.65 8.93 -0.18
C LEU A 98 -2.51 7.71 -0.57
N LEU A 99 -3.54 7.41 0.23
CA LEU A 99 -4.45 6.32 -0.07
C LEU A 99 -5.54 6.78 -1.06
N PRO A 100 -6.13 5.87 -1.85
CA PRO A 100 -7.25 6.20 -2.73
C PRO A 100 -8.40 6.85 -1.97
N ALA A 101 -8.99 7.89 -2.56
CA ALA A 101 -10.05 8.68 -1.92
C ALA A 101 -11.30 7.83 -1.63
N GLU A 102 -11.55 6.83 -2.48
CA GLU A 102 -12.68 5.90 -2.42
C GLU A 102 -12.63 4.98 -1.20
N TRP A 103 -11.48 4.89 -0.51
CA TRP A 103 -11.34 4.09 0.71
C TRP A 103 -11.86 4.82 1.96
N PHE A 104 -12.16 6.12 1.84
CA PHE A 104 -12.57 6.94 2.97
C PHE A 104 -14.10 7.06 3.07
N PRO A 105 -14.66 7.12 4.29
CA PRO A 105 -13.95 7.12 5.58
C PRO A 105 -13.45 5.72 6.01
N LEU A 106 -12.25 5.66 6.60
CA LEU A 106 -11.72 4.41 7.18
C LEU A 106 -12.40 4.12 8.52
N LYS A 107 -12.93 2.90 8.67
CA LYS A 107 -13.45 2.40 9.96
C LYS A 107 -12.29 1.89 10.81
N ARG A 108 -12.00 2.58 11.90
CA ARG A 108 -11.00 2.13 12.90
C ARG A 108 -11.59 0.97 13.72
N LEU A 109 -10.84 -0.11 13.84
CA LEU A 109 -11.17 -1.25 14.68
C LEU A 109 -10.41 -1.13 16.00
N THR A 110 -10.97 -0.42 16.97
CA THR A 110 -10.51 -0.46 18.36
C THR A 110 -11.17 -1.63 19.08
N ARG A 111 -10.42 -2.33 19.93
CA ARG A 111 -10.99 -3.29 20.88
C ARG A 111 -11.86 -2.59 21.91
#